data_AF-A0ABD3F8Q4-F1
#
_entry.id   AF-A0ABD3F8Q4-F1
#
_cell.length_a   1.000
_cell.length_b   1.000
_cell.length_c   1.000
_cell.angle_alpha   90.00
_cell.angle_beta   90.00
_cell.angle_gamma   90.00
#
_symmetry.space_group_name_H-M   'P 1'
#
loop_
_entity.id
_entity.type
_entity.pdbx_description
1 polymer ?
#
loop_
_entity_poly.entity_id
_entity_poly.type
_entity_poly.pdbx_seq_one_letter_code
_entity_poly.pdbx_strand_id
1 'polypeptide(L)'
;MTELPLLIAIALALPSKHQAIDHIPHLINHFLVPPTIDAAVYLDLQLVSKVFGDCRPLTVGAMDGAAALGRLDILDRLDASRSEGCSAAAFNGAAANNHLKVLKWLLRRHSHHCNFTEALASAAGAGHLRVVKVLTKSEYVGYHVLDYDVVMEAVV
;
A
#
# COMPACT_ATOMS: atom_id res chain seq x y z
N MET A 1 30.70 -1.19 14.68
CA MET A 1 31.13 -2.00 13.52
C MET A 1 29.87 -2.50 12.86
N THR A 2 29.45 -1.84 11.79
CA THR A 2 28.23 -2.17 11.03
C THR A 2 28.51 -3.48 10.29
N GLU A 3 27.90 -4.58 10.73
CA GLU A 3 27.88 -5.81 9.93
C GLU A 3 27.26 -5.46 8.58
N LEU A 4 28.02 -5.67 7.50
CA LEU A 4 27.49 -5.46 6.16
C LEU A 4 26.25 -6.33 6.01
N PRO A 5 25.11 -5.80 5.51
CA PRO A 5 23.94 -6.64 5.26
C PRO A 5 24.36 -7.82 4.37
N LEU A 6 23.88 -9.02 4.71
CA LEU A 6 24.15 -10.33 4.07
C LEU A 6 24.20 -10.31 2.53
N LEU A 7 23.61 -9.30 1.91
CA LEU A 7 23.55 -9.11 0.48
C LEU A 7 24.82 -8.52 -0.18
N ILE A 8 25.60 -7.70 0.53
CA ILE A 8 26.95 -7.37 0.07
C ILE A 8 27.85 -8.62 0.16
N ALA A 9 27.55 -9.53 1.10
CA ALA A 9 28.25 -10.81 1.19
C ALA A 9 27.98 -11.73 -0.02
N ILE A 10 26.79 -11.70 -0.62
CA ILE A 10 26.49 -12.47 -1.85
C ILE A 10 27.28 -11.92 -3.05
N ALA A 11 27.39 -10.60 -3.18
CA ALA A 11 28.22 -9.98 -4.22
C ALA A 11 29.71 -10.39 -4.06
N LEU A 12 30.19 -10.51 -2.82
CA LEU A 12 31.54 -10.97 -2.48
C LEU A 12 31.72 -12.51 -2.58
N ALA A 13 30.62 -13.28 -2.49
CA ALA A 13 30.62 -14.74 -2.62
C ALA A 13 30.59 -15.23 -4.08
N LEU A 14 30.30 -14.34 -5.04
CA LEU A 14 30.33 -14.69 -6.46
C LEU A 14 31.77 -14.95 -6.92
N PRO A 15 32.02 -16.01 -7.70
CA PRO A 15 33.31 -16.23 -8.34
C PRO A 15 33.73 -15.02 -9.17
N SER A 16 35.02 -14.68 -9.17
CA SER A 16 35.59 -13.49 -9.83
C SER A 16 35.17 -13.32 -11.30
N LYS A 17 34.91 -14.42 -12.02
CA LYS A 17 34.40 -14.42 -13.41
C LYS A 17 33.01 -13.80 -13.59
N HIS A 18 32.17 -13.79 -12.55
CA HIS A 18 30.83 -13.18 -12.56
C HIS A 18 30.82 -11.79 -11.93
N GLN A 19 31.77 -11.49 -11.03
CA GLN A 19 32.01 -10.13 -10.54
C GLN A 19 32.54 -9.20 -11.64
N ALA A 20 33.32 -9.75 -12.58
CA ALA A 20 33.84 -9.02 -13.74
C ALA A 20 32.78 -8.63 -14.79
N ILE A 21 31.52 -8.99 -14.58
CA ILE A 21 30.41 -8.66 -15.46
C ILE A 21 29.54 -7.61 -14.75
N ASP A 22 29.78 -6.32 -15.04
CA ASP A 22 29.24 -5.18 -14.28
C ASP A 22 27.71 -5.18 -14.08
N HIS A 23 26.95 -5.80 -14.98
CA HIS A 23 25.49 -5.86 -14.90
C HIS A 23 24.96 -7.01 -14.04
N ILE A 24 25.74 -8.06 -13.75
CA ILE A 24 25.30 -9.21 -12.94
C ILE A 24 25.09 -8.82 -11.47
N PRO A 25 26.01 -8.11 -10.79
CA PRO A 25 25.76 -7.61 -9.44
C PRO A 25 24.57 -6.66 -9.38
N HIS A 26 24.35 -5.84 -10.41
CA HIS A 26 23.17 -4.97 -10.51
C HIS A 26 21.87 -5.76 -10.68
N LEU A 27 21.84 -6.77 -11.54
CA LEU A 27 20.69 -7.67 -11.71
C LEU A 27 20.38 -8.43 -10.44
N ILE A 28 21.40 -9.00 -9.78
CA ILE A 28 21.23 -9.72 -8.51
C ILE A 28 20.69 -8.78 -7.43
N ASN A 29 21.24 -7.57 -7.30
CA ASN A 29 20.73 -6.58 -6.36
C ASN A 29 19.32 -6.11 -6.71
N HIS A 30 18.98 -5.98 -8.00
CA HIS A 30 17.66 -5.57 -8.45
C HIS A 30 16.60 -6.65 -8.21
N PHE A 31 16.94 -7.93 -8.44
CA PHE A 31 16.04 -9.06 -8.26
C PHE A 31 15.96 -9.56 -6.80
N LEU A 32 17.03 -9.47 -6.03
CA LEU A 32 17.07 -9.93 -4.63
C LEU A 32 16.82 -8.80 -3.62
N VAL A 33 17.06 -7.53 -3.98
CA VAL A 33 16.81 -6.38 -3.09
C VAL A 33 15.85 -5.41 -3.74
N PRO A 34 14.56 -5.49 -3.41
CA PRO A 34 13.58 -4.58 -3.96
C PRO A 34 13.98 -3.13 -3.63
N PRO A 35 13.67 -2.16 -4.52
CA PRO A 35 14.00 -0.75 -4.32
C PRO A 35 13.26 -0.13 -3.14
N THR A 36 12.12 -0.70 -2.75
CA THR A 36 11.38 -0.38 -1.53
C THR A 36 11.08 -1.66 -0.76
N ILE A 37 10.80 -1.53 0.53
CA ILE A 37 10.37 -2.66 1.37
C ILE A 37 8.84 -2.72 1.54
N ASP A 38 8.07 -2.05 0.67
CA ASP A 38 6.60 -2.03 0.73
C ASP A 38 5.99 -3.42 0.63
N ALA A 39 6.61 -4.31 -0.14
CA ALA A 39 6.16 -5.69 -0.31
C ALA A 39 6.13 -6.49 1.00
N ALA A 40 6.81 -6.00 2.04
CA ALA A 40 6.77 -6.57 3.38
C ALA A 40 5.35 -6.60 3.99
N VAL A 41 4.43 -5.74 3.53
CA VAL A 41 3.03 -5.76 4.00
C VAL A 41 2.25 -7.01 3.57
N TYR A 42 2.70 -7.69 2.51
CA TYR A 42 2.15 -8.98 2.07
C TYR A 42 2.73 -10.17 2.88
N LEU A 43 3.80 -9.96 3.66
CA LEU A 43 4.56 -10.99 4.38
C LEU A 43 4.79 -10.58 5.85
N ASP A 44 5.85 -11.10 6.47
CA ASP A 44 6.31 -10.68 7.80
C ASP A 44 7.03 -9.32 7.72
N LEU A 45 6.24 -8.26 7.91
CA LEU A 45 6.71 -6.88 7.93
C LEU A 45 7.84 -6.63 8.93
N GLN A 46 7.82 -7.28 10.10
CA GLN A 46 8.82 -7.05 11.13
C GLN A 46 10.18 -7.59 10.72
N LEU A 47 10.20 -8.82 10.20
CA LEU A 47 11.43 -9.45 9.76
C LEU A 47 12.06 -8.67 8.60
N VAL A 48 11.26 -8.33 7.58
CA VAL A 48 11.78 -7.62 6.39
C VAL A 48 12.22 -6.21 6.75
N SER A 49 11.47 -5.49 7.60
CA SER A 49 11.89 -4.18 8.09
C SER A 49 13.16 -4.25 8.94
N LYS A 50 13.33 -5.29 9.76
CA LYS A 50 14.55 -5.50 10.55
C LYS A 50 15.78 -5.77 9.66
N VAL A 51 15.61 -6.53 8.57
CA VAL A 51 16.72 -6.91 7.69
C VAL A 51 17.08 -5.80 6.70
N PHE A 52 16.10 -5.05 6.21
CA PHE A 52 16.29 -4.12 5.08
C PHE A 52 15.93 -2.66 5.38
N GLY A 53 15.34 -2.35 6.54
CA GLY A 53 14.83 -1.01 6.87
C GLY A 53 15.89 0.10 6.87
N ASP A 54 17.13 -0.23 7.22
CA ASP A 54 18.24 0.74 7.20
C ASP A 54 18.74 1.04 5.78
N CYS A 55 18.46 0.15 4.83
CA CYS A 55 19.00 0.20 3.46
C CYS A 55 17.95 0.51 2.39
N ARG A 56 16.66 0.47 2.75
CA ARG A 56 15.54 0.61 1.84
C ARG A 56 14.40 1.39 2.48
N PRO A 57 13.83 2.38 1.77
CA PRO A 57 12.66 3.08 2.27
C PRO A 57 11.42 2.18 2.17
N LEU A 58 10.50 2.33 3.13
CA LEU A 58 9.10 2.10 2.83
C LEU A 58 8.53 3.38 2.19
N THR A 59 7.45 3.28 1.44
CA THR A 59 6.72 4.41 0.83
C THR A 59 5.24 4.34 1.19
N VAL A 60 4.43 5.28 0.68
CA VAL A 60 2.95 5.24 0.80
C VAL A 60 2.37 3.92 0.28
N GLY A 61 3.09 3.24 -0.62
CA GLY A 61 2.72 1.92 -1.16
C GLY A 61 2.58 0.85 -0.08
N ALA A 62 3.27 0.97 1.06
CA ALA A 62 3.08 0.08 2.19
C ALA A 62 1.67 0.23 2.80
N MET A 63 1.23 1.46 3.07
CA MET A 63 -0.12 1.70 3.60
C MET A 63 -1.19 1.37 2.56
N ASP A 64 -0.95 1.69 1.29
CA ASP A 64 -1.86 1.35 0.19
C ASP A 64 -2.07 -0.17 0.08
N GLY A 65 -0.97 -0.95 0.08
CA GLY A 65 -1.02 -2.41 0.06
C GLY A 65 -1.69 -2.98 1.30
N ALA A 66 -1.35 -2.49 2.50
CA ALA A 66 -1.98 -2.93 3.75
C ALA A 66 -3.50 -2.66 3.73
N ALA A 67 -3.93 -1.53 3.18
CA ALA A 67 -5.33 -1.19 3.04
C ALA A 67 -6.06 -2.11 2.06
N ALA A 68 -5.46 -2.37 0.91
CA ALA A 68 -5.99 -3.29 -0.10
C ALA A 68 -6.14 -4.72 0.41
N LEU A 69 -5.36 -5.14 1.40
CA LEU A 69 -5.46 -6.46 2.07
C LEU A 69 -6.34 -6.47 3.33
N GLY A 70 -6.86 -5.31 3.76
CA GLY A 70 -7.68 -5.24 4.97
C GLY A 70 -6.88 -5.34 6.27
N ARG A 71 -5.55 -5.15 6.22
CA ARG A 71 -4.60 -5.32 7.34
C ARG A 71 -4.55 -4.08 8.22
N LEU A 72 -5.61 -3.88 9.00
CA LEU A 72 -5.73 -2.76 9.94
C LEU A 72 -4.61 -2.76 11.00
N ASP A 73 -4.16 -3.95 11.41
CA ASP A 73 -3.04 -4.15 12.34
C ASP A 73 -1.73 -3.54 11.81
N ILE A 74 -1.48 -3.65 10.51
CA ILE A 74 -0.32 -3.06 9.86
C ILE A 74 -0.52 -1.55 9.70
N LEU A 75 -1.71 -1.11 9.29
CA LEU A 75 -2.03 0.31 9.12
C LEU A 75 -1.83 1.11 10.41
N ASP A 76 -2.36 0.64 11.55
CA ASP A 76 -2.18 1.31 12.84
C ASP A 76 -0.70 1.48 13.20
N ARG A 77 0.14 0.47 12.89
CA ARG A 77 1.58 0.51 13.15
C ARG A 77 2.32 1.45 12.21
N LEU A 78 2.04 1.39 10.91
CA LEU A 78 2.68 2.25 9.91
C LEU A 78 2.31 3.71 10.14
N ASP A 79 1.05 4.00 10.46
CA ASP A 79 0.56 5.35 10.73
C ASP A 79 1.13 5.95 12.01
N ALA A 80 1.34 5.14 13.05
CA ALA A 80 1.94 5.60 14.30
C ALA A 80 3.44 5.91 14.19
N SER A 81 4.13 5.33 13.20
CA SER A 81 5.60 5.42 13.09
C SER A 81 6.08 6.29 11.94
N ARG A 82 5.19 6.79 11.08
CA ARG A 82 5.57 7.40 9.79
C ARG A 82 4.68 8.59 9.42
N SER A 83 5.23 9.54 8.68
CA SER A 83 4.55 10.81 8.34
C SER A 83 4.06 10.92 6.89
N GLU A 84 4.45 10.01 6.00
CA GLU A 84 4.09 10.05 4.57
C GLU A 84 2.63 9.68 4.27
N GLY A 85 1.96 8.96 5.18
CA GLY A 85 0.56 8.57 5.05
C GLY A 85 0.28 7.56 3.93
N CYS A 86 -0.88 7.70 3.30
CA CYS A 86 -1.37 6.83 2.23
C CYS A 86 -1.80 7.64 1.01
N SER A 87 -1.90 6.99 -0.15
CA SER A 87 -2.47 7.60 -1.35
C SER A 87 -3.96 7.28 -1.51
N ALA A 88 -4.61 7.82 -2.54
CA ALA A 88 -5.96 7.44 -2.93
C ALA A 88 -6.10 5.92 -3.22
N ALA A 89 -5.00 5.25 -3.60
CA ALA A 89 -5.00 3.82 -3.87
C ALA A 89 -5.36 2.98 -2.64
N ALA A 90 -5.05 3.45 -1.42
CA ALA A 90 -5.49 2.79 -0.19
C ALA A 90 -7.03 2.71 -0.09
N PHE A 91 -7.72 3.80 -0.44
CA PHE A 91 -9.18 3.86 -0.42
C PHE A 91 -9.77 3.00 -1.53
N ASN A 92 -9.25 3.11 -2.75
CA ASN A 92 -9.70 2.34 -3.90
C ASN A 92 -9.53 0.83 -3.65
N GLY A 93 -8.38 0.40 -3.15
CA GLY A 93 -8.11 -1.01 -2.82
C GLY A 93 -8.98 -1.52 -1.67
N ALA A 94 -9.12 -0.76 -0.59
CA ALA A 94 -10.01 -1.14 0.51
C ALA A 94 -11.49 -1.20 0.07
N ALA A 95 -11.90 -0.31 -0.84
CA ALA A 95 -13.23 -0.25 -1.38
C ALA A 95 -13.53 -1.42 -2.35
N ALA A 96 -12.60 -1.70 -3.26
CA ALA A 96 -12.66 -2.79 -4.24
C ALA A 96 -12.66 -4.19 -3.60
N ASN A 97 -12.05 -4.34 -2.41
CA ASN A 97 -11.95 -5.63 -1.69
C ASN A 97 -12.89 -5.73 -0.48
N ASN A 98 -13.89 -4.85 -0.36
CA ASN A 98 -14.90 -4.85 0.71
C ASN A 98 -14.32 -4.73 2.14
N HIS A 99 -13.18 -4.06 2.31
CA HIS A 99 -12.52 -3.89 3.60
C HIS A 99 -13.11 -2.73 4.40
N LEU A 100 -14.38 -2.84 4.78
CA LEU A 100 -15.16 -1.76 5.42
C LEU A 100 -14.52 -1.21 6.71
N LYS A 101 -13.86 -2.05 7.51
CA LYS A 101 -13.18 -1.62 8.75
C LYS A 101 -11.99 -0.71 8.43
N VAL A 102 -11.19 -1.10 7.44
CA VAL A 102 -10.06 -0.31 6.95
C VAL A 102 -10.55 0.99 6.32
N LEU A 103 -11.57 0.94 5.47
CA LEU A 103 -12.10 2.14 4.82
C LEU A 103 -12.60 3.17 5.82
N LYS A 104 -13.32 2.74 6.86
CA LYS A 104 -13.73 3.63 7.97
C LYS A 104 -12.56 4.17 8.79
N TRP A 105 -11.47 3.42 8.89
CA TRP A 105 -10.25 3.89 9.55
C TRP A 105 -9.56 4.96 8.70
N LEU A 106 -9.42 4.72 7.40
CA LEU A 106 -8.85 5.66 6.43
C LEU A 106 -9.66 6.95 6.37
N LEU A 107 -10.99 6.87 6.26
CA LEU A 107 -11.86 8.06 6.22
C LEU A 107 -11.79 8.91 7.50
N ARG A 108 -11.46 8.33 8.65
CA ARG A 108 -11.36 9.08 9.91
C ARG A 108 -10.02 9.80 10.08
N ARG A 109 -8.95 9.30 9.48
CA ARG A 109 -7.57 9.78 9.71
C ARG A 109 -6.96 10.46 8.50
N HIS A 110 -7.33 10.00 7.30
CA HIS A 110 -6.71 10.33 6.01
C HIS A 110 -7.72 10.75 4.95
N SER A 111 -8.89 11.27 5.34
CA SER A 111 -9.98 11.63 4.40
C SER A 111 -9.56 12.58 3.28
N HIS A 112 -8.57 13.45 3.51
CA HIS A 112 -8.03 14.38 2.52
C HIS A 112 -7.32 13.68 1.34
N HIS A 113 -6.90 12.42 1.50
CA HIS A 113 -6.33 11.59 0.43
C HIS A 113 -7.39 10.78 -0.34
N CYS A 114 -8.67 10.83 0.07
CA CYS A 114 -9.73 10.04 -0.54
C CYS A 114 -10.22 10.67 -1.85
N ASN A 115 -10.06 9.97 -2.97
CA ASN A 115 -10.82 10.24 -4.19
C ASN A 115 -12.15 9.48 -4.14
N PHE A 116 -13.22 10.14 -3.68
CA PHE A 116 -14.52 9.51 -3.48
C PHE A 116 -15.11 8.93 -4.77
N THR A 117 -14.92 9.59 -5.90
CA THR A 117 -15.45 9.13 -7.20
C THR A 117 -14.82 7.79 -7.58
N GLU A 118 -13.50 7.66 -7.50
CA GLU A 118 -12.80 6.41 -7.83
C GLU A 118 -13.07 5.30 -6.81
N ALA A 119 -13.09 5.62 -5.51
CA ALA A 119 -13.39 4.64 -4.47
C ALA A 119 -14.84 4.11 -4.60
N LEU A 120 -15.78 4.98 -4.94
CA LEU A 120 -17.18 4.62 -5.19
C LEU A 120 -17.30 3.75 -6.44
N ALA A 121 -16.67 4.14 -7.55
CA ALA A 121 -16.64 3.35 -8.79
C ALA A 121 -16.02 1.96 -8.56
N SER A 122 -14.92 1.90 -7.79
CA SER A 122 -14.26 0.64 -7.41
C SER A 122 -15.19 -0.27 -6.60
N ALA A 123 -15.90 0.29 -5.62
CA ALA A 123 -16.86 -0.46 -4.82
C ALA A 123 -18.09 -0.91 -5.62
N ALA A 124 -18.62 -0.04 -6.49
CA ALA A 124 -19.78 -0.32 -7.32
C ALA A 124 -19.47 -1.40 -8.36
N GLY A 125 -18.33 -1.27 -9.06
CA GLY A 125 -17.85 -2.28 -10.02
C GLY A 125 -17.60 -3.64 -9.38
N ALA A 126 -17.23 -3.68 -8.10
CA ALA A 126 -17.07 -4.92 -7.33
C ALA A 126 -18.36 -5.42 -6.65
N GLY A 127 -19.49 -4.71 -6.78
CA GLY A 127 -20.78 -5.08 -6.18
C GLY A 127 -20.83 -4.90 -4.65
N HIS A 128 -19.96 -4.08 -4.06
CA HIS A 128 -19.79 -3.91 -2.62
C HIS A 128 -20.74 -2.85 -2.04
N LEU A 129 -22.04 -3.14 -2.05
CA LEU A 129 -23.12 -2.21 -1.64
C LEU A 129 -22.93 -1.59 -0.25
N ARG A 130 -22.34 -2.33 0.70
CA ARG A 130 -22.08 -1.79 2.07
C ARG A 130 -21.00 -0.72 2.08
N VAL A 131 -20.01 -0.85 1.19
CA VAL A 131 -18.96 0.16 1.01
C VAL A 131 -19.54 1.39 0.32
N VAL A 132 -20.31 1.20 -0.76
CA VAL A 132 -21.01 2.29 -1.45
C VAL A 132 -21.84 3.12 -0.46
N LYS A 133 -22.64 2.46 0.39
CA LYS A 133 -23.42 3.13 1.44
C LYS A 133 -22.59 3.87 2.48
N VAL A 134 -21.34 3.48 2.73
CA VAL A 134 -20.46 4.22 3.65
C VAL A 134 -19.87 5.44 2.94
N LEU A 135 -19.43 5.29 1.69
CA LEU A 135 -18.86 6.38 0.92
C LEU A 135 -19.87 7.45 0.54
N THR A 136 -21.16 7.11 0.39
CA THR A 136 -22.23 8.09 0.08
C THR A 136 -22.81 8.80 1.29
N LYS A 137 -22.35 8.51 2.52
CA LYS A 137 -22.82 9.23 3.71
C LYS A 137 -22.37 10.69 3.68
N SER A 138 -23.29 11.60 3.96
CA SER A 138 -23.05 13.05 4.00
C SER A 138 -21.92 13.47 4.94
N GLU A 139 -21.64 12.67 5.98
CA GLU A 139 -20.50 12.86 6.90
C GLU A 139 -19.13 12.82 6.18
N TYR A 140 -19.04 12.15 5.03
CA TYR A 140 -17.80 12.01 4.26
C TYR A 140 -17.84 12.75 2.90
N VAL A 141 -19.02 13.04 2.35
CA VAL A 141 -19.23 13.61 0.99
C VAL A 141 -19.34 15.15 1.00
N GLY A 142 -19.13 15.80 2.15
CA GLY A 142 -19.17 17.26 2.22
C GLY A 142 -18.20 17.91 1.22
N TYR A 143 -18.75 18.53 0.17
CA TYR A 143 -18.17 19.46 -0.82
C TYR A 143 -17.96 19.03 -2.29
N HIS A 144 -18.31 17.82 -2.73
CA HIS A 144 -18.31 17.51 -4.16
C HIS A 144 -19.68 17.06 -4.65
N VAL A 145 -20.47 18.05 -5.08
CA VAL A 145 -21.62 17.85 -5.97
C VAL A 145 -21.09 17.16 -7.23
N LEU A 146 -21.47 15.89 -7.47
CA LEU A 146 -21.50 15.32 -8.82
C LEU A 146 -22.66 14.31 -8.92
N ASP A 147 -23.48 14.56 -9.95
CA ASP A 147 -24.62 13.83 -10.48
C ASP A 147 -25.03 12.51 -9.81
N TYR A 148 -26.19 12.57 -9.15
CA TYR A 148 -26.94 11.42 -8.66
C TYR A 148 -27.39 10.44 -9.77
N ASP A 149 -27.21 10.80 -11.05
CA ASP A 149 -27.67 10.00 -12.19
C ASP A 149 -26.73 8.81 -12.52
N VAL A 150 -25.43 8.86 -12.19
CA VAL A 150 -24.51 7.76 -12.54
C VAL A 150 -24.57 6.60 -11.53
N VAL A 151 -25.00 6.84 -10.30
CA VAL A 151 -24.92 5.85 -9.21
C VAL A 151 -26.15 4.93 -9.14
N MET A 152 -27.28 5.37 -9.72
CA MET A 152 -28.53 4.59 -9.72
C MET A 152 -28.59 3.55 -10.85
N GLU A 153 -27.82 3.70 -11.94
CA GLU A 153 -27.78 2.70 -13.02
C GLU A 153 -26.97 1.44 -12.67
N ALA A 154 -26.11 1.49 -11.64
CA ALA A 154 -25.32 0.32 -11.21
C ALA A 154 -26.03 -0.57 -10.18
N VAL A 155 -27.26 -0.24 -9.77
CA VAL A 155 -28.01 -0.95 -8.70
C VAL A 155 -29.38 -1.48 -9.17
N VAL A 156 -29.64 -1.51 -10.48
CA VAL A 156 -30.84 -2.14 -11.08
C VAL A 156 -30.45 -3.34 -11.93
#